data_AF-A0A1N5WH18-F1
#
_entry.id   AF-A0A1N5WH18-F1
#
_cell.length_a   1.000
_cell.length_b   1.000
_cell.length_c   1.000
_cell.angle_alpha   90.00
_cell.angle_beta   90.00
_cell.angle_gamma   90.00
#
_symmetry.space_group_name_H-M   'P 1'
#
loop_
_entity.id
_entity.type
_entity.pdbx_description
1 polymer ?
#
loop_
_entity_poly.entity_id
_entity_poly.type
_entity_poly.pdbx_seq_one_letter_code
_entity_poly.pdbx_strand_id
1 'polypeptide(L)'
;MNSKKLGSGMLTPAVMKIMADNLNKSSQTIDPRTTALYQKVLQNLGPERSIIDIGSGVGRFAIPLAQAGCSVTAFEPSEEMRTRLLSTAEKEGVLPNINVVPDSWPTKKTVNAEVTFASFVIQFANDPIEFILAMERSASRKCILAVHVDQMLGFLKDVWPVFRPSEPIPTMLAFPEIYSTMLDMGIIADVSILSEQREINMPEPAQIMEILSDLLGLRDDPHEMKLLKEMLMSRKDTVKQQRNIRTAIISWP
;
A
#
# COMPACT_ATOMS: atom_id res chain seq x y z
N MET A 1 -2.52 -7.63 -24.43
CA MET A 1 -2.43 -6.16 -24.26
C MET A 1 -1.18 -5.89 -23.44
N ASN A 2 -0.18 -5.22 -24.01
CA ASN A 2 1.03 -4.84 -23.27
C ASN A 2 0.63 -3.76 -22.26
N SER A 3 0.65 -4.06 -20.96
CA SER A 3 0.51 -3.07 -19.89
C SER A 3 1.87 -2.46 -19.58
N LYS A 4 1.89 -1.18 -19.21
CA LYS A 4 3.09 -0.51 -18.67
C LYS A 4 2.99 -0.53 -17.16
N LYS A 5 3.99 -1.10 -16.49
CA LYS A 5 4.07 -1.06 -15.03
C LYS A 5 4.26 0.40 -14.59
N LEU A 6 3.39 0.86 -13.72
CA LEU A 6 3.55 2.11 -12.99
C LEU A 6 4.72 1.94 -12.03
N GLY A 7 5.83 2.65 -12.29
CA GLY A 7 6.83 2.91 -11.26
C GLY A 7 6.37 4.06 -10.36
N SER A 8 7.12 4.32 -9.28
CA SER A 8 6.86 5.45 -8.35
C SER A 8 6.72 6.81 -9.05
N GLY A 9 7.32 6.97 -10.24
CA GLY A 9 7.36 8.21 -11.00
C GLY A 9 6.10 8.60 -11.77
N MET A 10 5.02 7.80 -11.77
CA MET A 10 3.76 8.18 -12.45
C MET A 10 2.63 8.65 -11.51
N LEU A 11 2.71 8.37 -10.20
CA LEU A 11 1.74 8.94 -9.25
C LEU A 11 2.22 10.33 -8.86
N THR A 12 1.41 11.36 -9.12
CA THR A 12 1.77 12.73 -8.74
C THR A 12 1.82 12.87 -7.21
N PRO A 13 2.60 13.82 -6.67
CA PRO A 13 2.56 14.14 -5.24
C PRO A 13 1.15 14.40 -4.71
N ALA A 14 0.25 14.96 -5.54
CA ALA A 14 -1.15 15.18 -5.19
C ALA A 14 -1.91 13.85 -4.98
N VAL A 15 -1.74 12.88 -5.89
CA VAL A 15 -2.38 11.56 -5.75
C VAL A 15 -1.82 10.82 -4.52
N MET A 16 -0.51 10.87 -4.29
CA MET A 16 0.11 10.29 -3.10
C MET A 16 -0.45 10.91 -1.81
N LYS A 17 -0.66 12.24 -1.79
CA LYS A 17 -1.25 12.93 -0.66
C LYS A 17 -2.69 12.47 -0.39
N ILE A 18 -3.53 12.34 -1.42
CA ILE A 18 -4.90 11.83 -1.26
C ILE A 18 -4.91 10.42 -0.68
N MET A 19 -4.01 9.54 -1.14
CA MET A 19 -3.88 8.20 -0.59
C MET A 19 -3.47 8.23 0.90
N ALA A 20 -2.53 9.09 1.26
CA ALA A 20 -2.05 9.26 2.63
C ALA A 20 -3.15 9.82 3.56
N ASP A 21 -3.91 10.82 3.10
CA ASP A 21 -5.04 11.40 3.84
C ASP A 21 -6.15 10.35 4.10
N ASN A 22 -6.45 9.52 3.09
CA ASN A 22 -7.40 8.43 3.23
C ASN A 22 -6.93 7.35 4.22
N LEU A 23 -5.63 7.00 4.18
CA LEU A 23 -5.03 6.09 5.15
C LEU A 23 -5.16 6.66 6.57
N ASN A 24 -4.81 7.92 6.77
CA ASN A 24 -4.91 8.60 8.07
C ASN A 24 -6.35 8.62 8.59
N LYS A 25 -7.32 8.99 7.74
CA LYS A 25 -8.75 8.96 8.09
C LYS A 25 -9.18 7.55 8.50
N SER A 26 -8.79 6.53 7.74
CA SER A 26 -9.15 5.15 8.05
C SER A 26 -8.51 4.66 9.35
N SER A 27 -7.28 5.06 9.67
CA SER A 27 -6.59 4.68 10.91
C SER A 27 -7.23 5.31 12.15
N GLN A 28 -7.99 6.40 12.00
CA GLN A 28 -8.73 7.03 13.09
C GLN A 28 -10.12 6.42 13.32
N THR A 29 -10.70 5.80 12.30
CA THR A 29 -12.09 5.29 12.35
C THR A 29 -12.19 3.77 12.47
N ILE A 30 -11.14 3.04 12.10
CA ILE A 30 -11.12 1.57 12.11
C ILE A 30 -9.95 1.11 12.96
N ASP A 31 -10.24 0.40 14.06
CA ASP A 31 -9.21 -0.25 14.85
C ASP A 31 -8.56 -1.39 14.03
N PRO A 32 -7.27 -1.27 13.64
CA PRO A 32 -6.59 -2.27 12.84
C PRO A 32 -6.61 -3.66 13.51
N ARG A 33 -6.61 -3.73 14.85
CA ARG A 33 -6.60 -4.99 15.61
C ARG A 33 -7.85 -5.83 15.36
N THR A 34 -8.94 -5.21 14.95
CA THR A 34 -10.20 -5.90 14.63
C THR A 34 -10.25 -6.43 13.20
N THR A 35 -9.27 -6.08 12.35
CA THR A 35 -9.27 -6.47 10.94
C THR A 35 -8.69 -7.87 10.72
N ALA A 36 -9.26 -8.61 9.77
CA ALA A 36 -8.75 -9.93 9.40
C ALA A 36 -7.29 -9.87 8.91
N LEU A 37 -6.92 -8.77 8.24
CA LEU A 37 -5.55 -8.53 7.79
C LEU A 37 -4.57 -8.49 8.98
N TYR A 38 -4.85 -7.68 10.00
CA TYR A 38 -3.98 -7.60 11.17
C TYR A 38 -3.86 -8.94 11.89
N GLN A 39 -4.99 -9.63 12.12
CA GLN A 39 -4.99 -10.93 12.77
C GLN A 39 -4.15 -11.96 12.01
N LYS A 40 -4.23 -11.95 10.68
CA LYS A 40 -3.45 -12.87 9.84
C LYS A 40 -1.97 -12.49 9.81
N VAL A 41 -1.62 -11.21 9.83
CA VAL A 41 -0.22 -10.75 9.99
C VAL A 41 0.33 -11.17 11.34
N LEU A 42 -0.41 -10.98 12.43
CA LEU A 42 0.00 -11.40 13.77
C LEU A 42 0.17 -12.93 13.88
N GLN A 43 -0.68 -13.70 13.21
CA GLN A 43 -0.53 -15.15 13.11
C GLN A 43 0.76 -15.55 12.36
N ASN A 44 1.06 -14.89 11.24
CA ASN A 44 2.29 -15.14 10.47
C ASN A 44 3.54 -14.69 11.23
N LEU A 45 3.43 -13.60 12.00
CA LEU A 45 4.49 -13.12 12.86
C LEU A 45 4.95 -14.24 13.77
N GLY A 46 4.06 -14.88 14.53
CA GLY A 46 4.40 -16.00 15.42
C GLY A 46 4.93 -15.53 16.79
N PRO A 47 5.84 -16.28 17.44
CA PRO A 47 6.46 -15.87 18.71
C PRO A 47 7.43 -14.68 18.59
N GLU A 48 7.83 -14.30 17.38
CA GLU A 48 8.81 -13.27 17.06
C GLU A 48 8.42 -11.90 17.62
N ARG A 49 9.41 -11.18 18.15
CA ARG A 49 9.19 -9.94 18.91
C ARG A 49 9.93 -8.73 18.36
N SER A 50 10.93 -8.89 17.51
CA SER A 50 11.59 -7.77 16.83
C SER A 50 11.16 -7.67 15.38
N ILE A 51 10.67 -6.49 14.96
CA ILE A 51 10.06 -6.29 13.65
C ILE A 51 10.58 -5.00 13.01
N ILE A 52 10.88 -5.05 11.71
CA ILE A 52 11.02 -3.87 10.86
C ILE A 52 9.70 -3.67 10.09
N ASP A 53 9.01 -2.56 10.34
CA ASP A 53 7.78 -2.16 9.62
C ASP A 53 8.14 -1.15 8.51
N ILE A 54 8.08 -1.61 7.26
CA ILE A 54 8.53 -0.87 6.07
C ILE A 54 7.38 -0.06 5.49
N GLY A 55 7.58 1.25 5.38
CA GLY A 55 6.54 2.19 4.98
C GLY A 55 5.42 2.24 6.01
N SER A 56 5.80 2.45 7.27
CA SER A 56 4.92 2.36 8.43
C SER A 56 3.77 3.40 8.40
N GLY A 57 3.91 4.46 7.60
CA GLY A 57 2.91 5.51 7.46
C GLY A 57 2.59 6.14 8.81
N VAL A 58 1.30 6.18 9.15
CA VAL A 58 0.81 6.69 10.44
C VAL A 58 0.90 5.68 11.59
N GLY A 59 1.60 4.54 11.41
CA GLY A 59 1.78 3.51 12.43
C GLY A 59 0.65 2.50 12.53
N ARG A 60 -0.12 2.28 11.44
CA ARG A 60 -1.30 1.39 11.43
C ARG A 60 -0.99 -0.05 11.85
N PHE A 61 0.24 -0.51 11.61
CA PHE A 61 0.74 -1.79 12.10
C PHE A 61 1.75 -1.64 13.23
N ALA A 62 2.72 -0.72 13.12
CA ALA A 62 3.71 -0.50 14.17
C ALA A 62 3.12 -0.34 15.58
N ILE A 63 2.06 0.46 15.72
CA ILE A 63 1.43 0.73 17.03
C ILE A 63 0.77 -0.52 17.62
N PRO A 64 -0.17 -1.20 16.95
CA PRO A 64 -0.78 -2.39 17.52
C PRO A 64 0.22 -3.56 17.67
N LEU A 65 1.24 -3.68 16.82
CA LEU A 65 2.32 -4.66 17.03
C LEU A 65 3.13 -4.36 18.30
N ALA A 66 3.42 -3.08 18.56
CA ALA A 66 4.06 -2.66 19.81
C ALA A 66 3.18 -2.94 21.04
N GLN A 67 1.85 -2.76 20.93
CA GLN A 67 0.89 -3.15 21.96
C GLN A 67 0.86 -4.68 22.18
N ALA A 68 1.09 -5.47 21.13
CA ALA A 68 1.23 -6.92 21.23
C ALA A 68 2.58 -7.37 21.82
N GLY A 69 3.45 -6.44 22.22
CA GLY A 69 4.74 -6.70 22.86
C GLY A 69 5.91 -6.82 21.90
N CYS A 70 5.79 -6.29 20.68
CA CYS A 70 6.90 -6.26 19.72
C CYS A 70 7.76 -5.01 19.91
N SER A 71 9.07 -5.13 19.72
CA SER A 71 9.95 -4.00 19.46
C SER A 71 9.93 -3.72 17.96
N VAL A 72 9.47 -2.54 17.57
CA VAL A 72 9.24 -2.18 16.16
C VAL A 72 10.23 -1.12 15.72
N THR A 73 10.93 -1.37 14.63
CA THR A 73 11.68 -0.37 13.86
C THR A 73 10.85 0.05 12.66
N ALA A 74 10.26 1.25 12.70
CA ALA A 74 9.35 1.75 11.69
C ALA A 74 10.07 2.65 10.67
N PHE A 75 10.21 2.20 9.42
CA PHE A 75 10.76 3.00 8.33
C PHE A 75 9.66 3.81 7.66
N GLU A 76 9.78 5.14 7.68
CA GLU A 76 8.82 6.05 7.04
C GLU A 76 9.52 7.35 6.60
N PRO A 77 9.66 7.62 5.29
CA PRO A 77 10.35 8.82 4.80
C PRO A 77 9.57 10.12 5.01
N SER A 78 8.23 10.09 5.11
CA SER A 78 7.41 11.30 5.27
C SER A 78 7.42 11.81 6.72
N GLU A 79 7.89 13.06 6.91
CA GLU A 79 7.87 13.73 8.21
C GLU A 79 6.46 13.88 8.77
N GLU A 80 5.48 14.20 7.91
CA GLU A 80 4.09 14.33 8.32
C GLU A 80 3.56 13.01 8.89
N MET A 81 3.81 11.90 8.19
CA MET A 81 3.35 10.57 8.62
C MET A 81 4.01 10.14 9.92
N ARG A 82 5.33 10.35 10.04
CA ARG A 82 6.08 10.08 11.28
C ARG A 82 5.56 10.89 12.47
N THR A 83 5.24 12.16 12.27
CA THR A 83 4.70 13.03 13.32
C THR A 83 3.38 12.47 13.87
N ARG A 84 2.51 11.98 12.97
CA ARG A 84 1.26 11.33 13.35
C ARG A 84 1.51 10.00 14.06
N LEU A 85 2.41 9.16 13.54
CA LEU A 85 2.81 7.90 14.15
C LEU A 85 3.29 8.11 15.59
N LEU A 86 4.24 9.03 15.81
CA LEU A 86 4.81 9.34 17.11
C LEU A 86 3.74 9.86 18.08
N SER A 87 2.89 10.78 17.63
CA SER A 87 1.80 11.31 18.45
C SER A 87 0.80 10.24 18.88
N THR A 88 0.43 9.32 17.99
CA THR A 88 -0.46 8.21 18.34
C THR A 88 0.24 7.20 19.24
N ALA A 89 1.50 6.84 18.96
CA ALA A 89 2.28 5.93 19.79
C ALA A 89 2.46 6.43 21.23
N GLU A 90 2.65 7.74 21.42
CA GLU A 90 2.68 8.38 22.73
C GLU A 90 1.33 8.29 23.45
N LYS A 91 0.23 8.65 22.77
CA LYS A 91 -1.13 8.54 23.32
C LYS A 91 -1.50 7.11 23.72
N GLU A 92 -1.07 6.14 22.95
CA GLU A 92 -1.31 4.71 23.19
C GLU A 92 -0.30 4.09 24.18
N GLY A 93 0.67 4.86 24.68
CA GLY A 93 1.63 4.42 25.70
C GLY A 93 2.67 3.40 25.22
N VAL A 94 2.89 3.29 23.91
CA VAL A 94 3.81 2.30 23.30
C VAL A 94 5.04 2.92 22.64
N LEU A 95 5.23 4.23 22.76
CA LEU A 95 6.38 4.93 22.22
C LEU A 95 7.74 4.28 22.56
N PRO A 96 8.00 3.77 23.79
CA PRO A 96 9.27 3.12 24.10
C PRO A 96 9.57 1.85 23.29
N ASN A 97 8.55 1.24 22.70
CA ASN A 97 8.66 0.02 21.90
C ASN A 97 8.83 0.30 20.40
N ILE A 98 8.78 1.57 19.97
CA ILE A 98 8.82 1.95 18.56
C ILE A 98 9.99 2.89 18.28
N ASN A 99 10.94 2.42 17.48
CA ASN A 99 12.02 3.20 16.92
C ASN A 99 11.65 3.67 15.50
N VAL A 100 11.43 4.97 15.31
CA VAL A 100 11.06 5.51 13.99
C VAL A 100 12.31 5.95 13.22
N VAL A 101 12.48 5.42 12.01
CA VAL A 101 13.60 5.73 11.12
C VAL A 101 13.11 6.60 9.96
N PRO A 102 13.61 7.85 9.83
CA PRO A 102 13.23 8.78 8.77
C PRO A 102 13.97 8.45 7.46
N ASP A 103 13.70 7.29 6.87
CA ASP A 103 14.40 6.81 5.68
C ASP A 103 13.46 6.00 4.79
N SER A 104 13.79 5.94 3.50
CA SER A 104 13.11 5.09 2.53
C SER A 104 13.62 3.66 2.57
N TRP A 105 12.85 2.75 2.00
CA TRP A 105 13.28 1.38 1.75
C TRP A 105 13.50 1.13 0.25
N PRO A 106 14.53 0.36 -0.15
CA PRO A 106 15.63 -0.17 0.65
C PRO A 106 16.50 0.91 1.31
N THR A 107 16.95 0.66 2.54
CA THR A 107 17.87 1.56 3.24
C THR A 107 19.33 1.14 3.02
N LYS A 108 20.26 2.09 3.12
CA LYS A 108 21.70 1.81 3.19
C LYS A 108 22.18 1.48 4.61
N LYS A 109 21.32 1.67 5.62
CA LYS A 109 21.65 1.39 7.02
C LYS A 109 21.60 -0.10 7.27
N THR A 110 22.56 -0.61 8.02
CA THR A 110 22.50 -1.99 8.53
C THR A 110 21.46 -2.04 9.64
N VAL A 111 20.34 -2.71 9.37
CA VAL A 111 19.27 -2.97 10.33
C VAL A 111 18.93 -4.45 10.31
N ASN A 112 18.61 -5.02 11.46
CA ASN A 112 18.25 -6.42 11.57
C ASN A 112 17.10 -6.59 12.56
N ALA A 113 16.21 -7.52 12.28
CA ALA A 113 15.14 -7.95 13.15
C ALA A 113 14.84 -9.44 12.94
N GLU A 114 14.01 -10.04 13.78
CA GLU A 114 13.47 -11.37 13.49
C GLU A 114 12.61 -11.33 12.23
N VAL A 115 11.77 -10.29 12.11
CA VAL A 115 10.83 -10.15 10.98
C VAL A 115 10.99 -8.82 10.27
N THR A 116 11.00 -8.86 8.94
CA THR A 116 10.72 -7.69 8.10
C THR A 116 9.30 -7.76 7.59
N PHE A 117 8.57 -6.65 7.66
CA PHE A 117 7.17 -6.58 7.28
C PHE A 117 6.91 -5.36 6.41
N ALA A 118 6.13 -5.53 5.34
CA ALA A 118 5.66 -4.42 4.52
C ALA A 118 4.20 -4.65 4.11
N SER A 119 3.35 -3.63 4.23
CA SER A 119 1.94 -3.72 3.86
C SER A 119 1.56 -2.64 2.86
N PHE A 120 1.22 -3.04 1.64
CA PHE A 120 0.77 -2.15 0.56
C PHE A 120 1.77 -1.03 0.25
N VAL A 121 3.07 -1.35 0.21
CA VAL A 121 4.13 -0.37 -0.11
C VAL A 121 5.03 -0.80 -1.27
N ILE A 122 5.24 -2.10 -1.48
CA ILE A 122 6.13 -2.62 -2.53
C ILE A 122 5.69 -2.19 -3.94
N GLN A 123 4.41 -1.91 -4.16
CA GLN A 123 3.92 -1.41 -5.45
C GLN A 123 4.43 0.00 -5.80
N PHE A 124 5.01 0.72 -4.85
CA PHE A 124 5.66 2.01 -5.05
C PHE A 124 7.19 1.89 -5.14
N ALA A 125 7.76 0.68 -5.03
CA ALA A 125 9.19 0.47 -5.13
C ALA A 125 9.68 0.70 -6.56
N ASN A 126 10.80 1.42 -6.69
CA ASN A 126 11.48 1.57 -7.98
C ASN A 126 12.05 0.24 -8.48
N ASP A 127 12.60 -0.54 -7.55
CA ASP A 127 13.15 -1.86 -7.80
C ASP A 127 12.52 -2.85 -6.79
N PRO A 128 11.46 -3.57 -7.21
CA PRO A 128 10.80 -4.56 -6.36
C PRO A 128 11.69 -5.76 -6.01
N ILE A 129 12.67 -6.10 -6.86
CA ILE A 129 13.58 -7.22 -6.59
C ILE A 129 14.51 -6.80 -5.45
N GLU A 130 15.12 -5.64 -5.54
CA GLU A 130 16.00 -5.11 -4.49
C GLU A 130 15.21 -4.77 -3.21
N PHE A 131 13.92 -4.42 -3.32
CA PHE A 131 13.01 -4.30 -2.17
C PHE A 131 12.93 -5.62 -1.38
N ILE A 132 12.70 -6.74 -2.08
CA ILE A 132 12.59 -8.09 -1.50
C ILE A 132 13.94 -8.56 -0.96
N LEU A 133 15.03 -8.41 -1.72
CA LEU A 133 16.37 -8.80 -1.27
C LEU A 133 16.80 -8.01 -0.02
N ALA A 134 16.46 -6.74 0.08
CA ALA A 134 16.71 -5.95 1.28
C ALA A 134 15.94 -6.47 2.49
N MET A 135 14.73 -7.00 2.30
CA MET A 135 13.94 -7.61 3.37
C MET A 135 14.63 -8.87 3.88
N GLU A 136 15.08 -9.75 2.98
CA GLU A 136 15.79 -10.98 3.33
C GLU A 136 17.10 -10.67 4.07
N ARG A 137 17.86 -9.67 3.61
CA ARG A 137 19.12 -9.27 4.27
C ARG A 137 18.93 -8.73 5.68
N SER A 138 17.74 -8.22 6.01
CA SER A 138 17.44 -7.58 7.31
C SER A 138 16.60 -8.46 8.23
N ALA A 139 16.08 -9.58 7.74
CA ALA A 139 15.33 -10.55 8.52
C ALA A 139 16.26 -11.70 8.93
N SER A 140 16.15 -12.14 10.19
CA SER A 140 16.86 -13.31 10.69
C SER A 140 15.97 -14.55 10.80
N ARG A 141 14.65 -14.40 10.63
CA ARG A 141 13.68 -15.51 10.73
C ARG A 141 12.69 -15.59 9.58
N LYS A 142 12.06 -14.47 9.21
CA LYS A 142 11.07 -14.43 8.14
C LYS A 142 10.83 -13.02 7.60
N CYS A 143 10.35 -12.96 6.37
CA CYS A 143 9.80 -11.79 5.73
C CYS A 143 8.28 -11.94 5.56
N ILE A 144 7.54 -10.84 5.66
CA ILE A 144 6.08 -10.82 5.47
C ILE A 144 5.70 -9.64 4.56
N LEU A 145 4.97 -9.93 3.48
CA LEU A 145 4.39 -8.93 2.59
C LEU A 145 2.86 -9.05 2.57
N ALA A 146 2.18 -7.93 2.77
CA ALA A 146 0.75 -7.80 2.46
C ALA A 146 0.57 -6.95 1.20
N VAL A 147 -0.09 -7.52 0.19
CA VAL A 147 -0.28 -6.88 -1.13
C VAL A 147 -1.69 -7.07 -1.65
N HIS A 148 -2.13 -6.18 -2.52
CA HIS A 148 -3.42 -6.35 -3.19
C HIS A 148 -3.34 -7.51 -4.18
N VAL A 149 -4.37 -8.37 -4.18
CA VAL A 149 -4.52 -9.39 -5.25
C VAL A 149 -5.00 -8.73 -6.53
N ASP A 150 -5.89 -7.76 -6.39
CA ASP A 150 -6.54 -7.07 -7.49
C ASP A 150 -5.84 -5.75 -7.84
N GLN A 151 -5.89 -5.40 -9.13
CA GLN A 151 -5.36 -4.14 -9.63
C GLN A 151 -6.14 -2.93 -9.06
N MET A 152 -5.46 -2.13 -8.23
CA MET A 152 -6.07 -0.95 -7.58
C MET A 152 -6.62 0.06 -8.59
N LEU A 153 -5.93 0.24 -9.72
CA LEU A 153 -6.33 1.15 -10.80
C LEU A 153 -7.10 0.44 -11.93
N GLY A 154 -7.76 -0.68 -11.63
CA GLY A 154 -8.49 -1.46 -12.64
C GLY A 154 -9.58 -0.68 -13.38
N PHE A 155 -10.12 0.38 -12.76
CA PHE A 155 -11.11 1.28 -13.38
C PHE A 155 -10.55 2.08 -14.57
N LEU A 156 -9.23 2.21 -14.70
CA LEU A 156 -8.60 2.86 -15.84
C LEU A 156 -8.83 2.12 -17.15
N LYS A 157 -9.19 0.83 -17.11
CA LYS A 157 -9.42 0.03 -18.33
C LYS A 157 -10.49 0.63 -19.24
N ASP A 158 -11.50 1.30 -18.68
CA ASP A 158 -12.57 1.93 -19.47
C ASP A 158 -12.50 3.46 -19.49
N VAL A 159 -11.41 4.06 -19.00
CA VAL A 159 -11.15 5.50 -19.11
C VAL A 159 -9.91 5.77 -19.95
N TRP A 160 -8.81 5.08 -19.68
CA TRP A 160 -7.51 5.29 -20.33
C TRP A 160 -7.55 5.23 -21.85
N PRO A 161 -8.18 4.22 -22.50
CA PRO A 161 -8.18 4.13 -23.96
C PRO A 161 -8.91 5.29 -24.67
N VAL A 162 -9.78 6.02 -23.96
CA VAL A 162 -10.50 7.17 -24.54
C VAL A 162 -9.56 8.37 -24.74
N PHE A 163 -8.68 8.63 -23.76
CA PHE A 163 -7.77 9.79 -23.78
C PHE A 163 -6.39 9.46 -24.30
N ARG A 164 -5.95 8.20 -24.16
CA ARG A 164 -4.60 7.73 -24.53
C ARG A 164 -4.69 6.42 -25.32
N PRO A 165 -5.35 6.40 -26.49
CA PRO A 165 -5.67 5.18 -27.25
C PRO A 165 -4.43 4.41 -27.74
N SER A 166 -3.30 5.11 -27.93
CA SER A 166 -2.04 4.52 -28.39
C SER A 166 -1.10 4.13 -27.24
N GLU A 167 -1.46 4.45 -26.00
CA GLU A 167 -0.61 4.18 -24.84
C GLU A 167 -1.09 2.92 -24.08
N PRO A 168 -0.14 2.14 -23.54
CA PRO A 168 -0.49 1.01 -22.69
C PRO A 168 -1.20 1.49 -21.42
N ILE A 169 -2.20 0.73 -20.97
CA ILE A 169 -2.92 1.02 -19.73
C ILE A 169 -1.94 0.88 -18.55
N PRO A 170 -1.84 1.89 -17.68
CA PRO A 170 -0.96 1.83 -16.53
C PRO A 170 -1.52 0.89 -15.47
N THR A 171 -0.64 0.04 -14.92
CA THR A 171 -0.99 -0.96 -13.89
C THR A 171 -0.01 -0.89 -12.72
N MET A 172 -0.47 -1.09 -11.49
CA MET A 172 0.43 -1.21 -10.34
C MET A 172 0.82 -2.67 -10.14
N LEU A 173 1.92 -2.90 -9.42
CA LEU A 173 2.26 -4.26 -9.01
C LEU A 173 1.17 -4.79 -8.05
N ALA A 174 0.65 -5.96 -8.37
CA ALA A 174 -0.26 -6.72 -7.52
C ALA A 174 0.32 -8.11 -7.26
N PHE A 175 -0.40 -8.91 -6.47
CA PHE A 175 0.03 -10.26 -6.10
C PHE A 175 0.53 -11.11 -7.27
N PRO A 176 -0.15 -11.20 -8.45
CA PRO A 176 0.32 -12.06 -9.53
C PRO A 176 1.70 -11.67 -10.05
N GLU A 177 1.95 -10.37 -10.25
CA GLU A 177 3.24 -9.89 -10.77
C GLU A 177 4.35 -9.99 -9.71
N ILE A 178 4.02 -9.70 -8.45
CA ILE A 178 4.97 -9.77 -7.33
C ILE A 178 5.37 -11.22 -7.09
N TYR A 179 4.40 -12.12 -6.97
CA TYR A 179 4.69 -13.52 -6.65
C TYR A 179 5.37 -14.24 -7.81
N SER A 180 5.03 -13.92 -9.08
CA SER A 180 5.79 -14.42 -10.23
C SER A 180 7.26 -13.99 -10.15
N THR A 181 7.52 -12.73 -9.79
CA THR A 181 8.90 -12.24 -9.62
C THR A 181 9.62 -12.98 -8.49
N MET A 182 8.95 -13.23 -7.37
CA MET A 182 9.50 -14.02 -6.25
C MET A 182 9.85 -15.45 -6.68
N LEU A 183 9.00 -16.10 -7.47
CA LEU A 183 9.28 -17.44 -8.03
C LEU A 183 10.51 -17.42 -8.96
N ASP A 184 10.65 -16.39 -9.80
CA ASP A 184 11.83 -16.22 -10.67
C ASP A 184 13.12 -16.00 -9.84
N MET A 185 12.99 -15.40 -8.66
CA MET A 185 14.08 -15.27 -7.68
C MET A 185 14.37 -16.58 -6.92
N GLY A 186 13.58 -17.63 -7.11
CA GLY A 186 13.69 -18.90 -6.40
C GLY A 186 13.05 -18.91 -5.00
N ILE A 187 12.26 -17.88 -4.66
CA ILE A 187 11.57 -17.77 -3.37
C ILE A 187 10.25 -18.54 -3.45
N ILE A 188 10.14 -19.58 -2.61
CA ILE A 188 8.89 -20.32 -2.41
C ILE A 188 8.31 -19.88 -1.07
N ALA A 189 7.18 -19.17 -1.10
CA ALA A 189 6.57 -18.56 0.08
C ALA A 189 5.23 -19.22 0.44
N ASP A 190 4.87 -19.13 1.71
CA ASP A 190 3.52 -19.39 2.16
C ASP A 190 2.62 -18.22 1.76
N VAL A 191 1.48 -18.51 1.13
CA VAL A 191 0.53 -17.50 0.68
C VAL A 191 -0.84 -17.75 1.29
N SER A 192 -1.38 -16.73 1.95
CA SER A 192 -2.77 -16.69 2.41
C SER A 192 -3.53 -15.56 1.71
N ILE A 193 -4.68 -15.86 1.10
CA ILE A 193 -5.55 -14.86 0.50
C ILE A 193 -6.74 -14.60 1.42
N LEU A 194 -6.88 -13.35 1.84
CA LEU A 194 -8.05 -12.84 2.53
C LEU A 194 -8.99 -12.19 1.51
N SER A 195 -10.29 -12.42 1.66
CA SER A 195 -11.33 -11.74 0.89
C SER A 195 -12.29 -11.06 1.86
N GLU A 196 -12.39 -9.74 1.79
CA GLU A 196 -13.26 -8.94 2.63
C GLU A 196 -14.28 -8.21 1.76
N GLN A 197 -15.56 -8.30 2.10
CA GLN A 197 -16.56 -7.39 1.56
C GLN A 197 -16.43 -6.04 2.26
N ARG A 198 -15.99 -5.02 1.54
CA ARG A 198 -15.95 -3.65 2.05
C ARG A 198 -16.91 -2.78 1.27
N GLU A 199 -17.67 -1.97 2.02
CA GLU A 199 -18.24 -0.76 1.45
C GLU A 199 -17.09 0.20 1.16
N ILE A 200 -16.71 0.31 -0.11
CA ILE A 200 -15.75 1.33 -0.51
C ILE A 200 -16.53 2.62 -0.66
N ASN A 201 -16.28 3.58 0.23
CA ASN A 201 -16.66 4.96 -0.01
C ASN A 201 -15.84 5.44 -1.20
N MET A 202 -16.50 5.62 -2.35
CA MET A 202 -15.85 6.25 -3.48
C MET A 202 -15.36 7.63 -3.04
N PRO A 203 -14.14 8.04 -3.43
CA PRO A 203 -13.71 9.41 -3.23
C PRO A 203 -14.76 10.36 -3.81
N GLU A 204 -14.90 11.56 -3.23
CA GLU A 204 -15.80 12.58 -3.76
C GLU A 204 -15.54 12.78 -5.27
N PRO A 205 -16.55 13.01 -6.12
CA PRO A 205 -16.36 13.13 -7.57
C PRO A 205 -15.27 14.12 -7.97
N ALA A 206 -15.07 15.19 -7.18
CA ALA A 206 -13.98 16.15 -7.35
C ALA A 206 -12.58 15.52 -7.17
N GLN A 207 -12.39 14.64 -6.18
CA GLN A 207 -11.12 13.94 -5.94
C GLN A 207 -10.84 12.91 -7.04
N ILE A 208 -11.88 12.20 -7.51
CA ILE A 208 -11.73 11.28 -8.64
C ILE A 208 -11.31 12.04 -9.89
N MET A 209 -11.94 13.19 -10.16
CA MET A 209 -11.57 14.08 -11.26
C MET A 209 -10.13 14.57 -11.13
N GLU A 210 -9.69 15.00 -9.95
CA GLU A 210 -8.31 15.44 -9.71
C GLU A 210 -7.31 14.30 -9.99
N ILE A 211 -7.51 13.12 -9.40
CA ILE A 211 -6.63 11.96 -9.63
C ILE A 211 -6.57 11.59 -11.12
N LEU A 212 -7.72 11.53 -11.78
CA LEU A 212 -7.79 11.11 -13.18
C LEU A 212 -7.22 12.16 -14.13
N SER A 213 -7.52 13.44 -13.92
CA SER A 213 -6.98 14.53 -14.74
C SER A 213 -5.46 14.63 -14.62
N ASP A 214 -4.89 14.35 -13.46
CA ASP A 214 -3.43 14.26 -13.25
C ASP A 214 -2.85 13.09 -14.01
N LEU A 215 -3.39 11.90 -13.76
CA LEU A 215 -2.84 10.65 -14.30
C LEU A 215 -2.93 10.62 -15.82
N LEU A 216 -3.99 11.19 -16.38
CA LEU A 216 -4.22 11.29 -17.81
C LEU A 216 -3.54 12.53 -18.42
N GLY A 217 -3.09 13.51 -17.63
CA GLY A 217 -2.47 14.75 -18.12
C GLY A 217 -3.45 15.65 -18.88
N LEU A 218 -4.65 15.84 -18.34
CA LEU A 218 -5.76 16.57 -19.00
C LEU A 218 -5.95 18.00 -18.48
N ARG A 219 -5.19 18.43 -17.47
CA ARG A 219 -5.45 19.69 -16.73
C ARG A 219 -5.54 20.93 -17.62
N ASP A 220 -4.79 20.94 -18.72
CA ASP A 220 -4.72 22.08 -19.65
C ASP A 220 -5.66 21.93 -20.87
N ASP A 221 -6.48 20.88 -20.92
CA ASP A 221 -7.46 20.65 -21.99
C ASP A 221 -8.92 20.68 -21.47
N PRO A 222 -9.63 21.82 -21.62
CA PRO A 222 -11.02 21.95 -21.17
C PRO A 222 -12.00 20.99 -21.85
N HIS A 223 -11.73 20.55 -23.07
CA HIS A 223 -12.60 19.64 -23.81
C HIS A 223 -12.45 18.21 -23.26
N GLU A 224 -11.22 17.74 -23.07
CA GLU A 224 -10.96 16.44 -22.46
C GLU A 224 -11.45 16.40 -20.99
N MET A 225 -11.27 17.50 -20.25
CA MET A 225 -11.81 17.63 -18.88
C MET A 225 -13.33 17.54 -18.82
N LYS A 226 -14.04 18.14 -19.78
CA LYS A 226 -15.50 18.04 -19.89
C LYS A 226 -15.93 16.60 -20.20
N LEU A 227 -15.25 15.94 -21.15
CA LEU A 227 -15.53 14.56 -21.52
C LEU A 227 -15.31 13.60 -20.33
N LEU A 228 -14.21 13.77 -19.59
CA LEU A 228 -13.94 12.97 -18.40
C LEU A 228 -15.06 13.12 -17.36
N LYS A 229 -15.51 14.35 -17.13
CA LYS A 229 -16.62 14.65 -16.22
C LYS A 229 -17.92 13.98 -16.67
N GLU A 230 -18.24 14.03 -17.97
CA GLU A 230 -19.42 13.37 -18.54
C GLU A 230 -19.35 11.84 -18.36
N MET A 231 -18.19 11.23 -18.63
CA MET A 231 -17.97 9.79 -18.41
C MET A 231 -18.12 9.37 -16.94
N LEU A 232 -17.66 10.19 -15.98
CA LEU A 232 -17.84 9.90 -14.56
C LEU A 232 -19.30 10.09 -14.12
N MET A 233 -20.01 11.08 -14.67
CA MET A 233 -21.42 11.32 -14.37
C MET A 233 -22.36 10.29 -15.00
N SER A 234 -22.04 9.76 -16.18
CA SER A 234 -22.83 8.71 -16.83
C SER A 234 -22.67 7.34 -16.16
N ARG A 235 -21.62 7.15 -15.37
CA ARG A 235 -21.44 5.98 -14.48
C ARG A 235 -22.24 6.07 -13.18
N LYS A 236 -23.20 6.99 -13.06
CA LYS A 236 -24.15 7.05 -11.93
C LYS A 236 -25.10 5.84 -11.92
N ASP A 237 -24.56 4.67 -11.64
CA ASP A 237 -25.22 3.66 -10.84
C ASP A 237 -24.73 3.81 -9.40
N THR A 238 -25.40 4.73 -8.72
CA THR A 238 -25.39 4.97 -7.28
C THR A 238 -25.92 3.76 -6.53
N VAL A 239 -25.04 2.88 -6.05
CA VAL A 239 -25.25 2.07 -4.84
C VAL A 239 -23.87 1.91 -4.20
N LYS A 240 -23.79 1.95 -2.86
CA LYS A 240 -22.65 1.43 -2.10
C LYS A 240 -22.21 0.09 -2.72
N GLN A 241 -21.17 0.11 -3.55
CA GLN A 241 -20.69 -1.13 -4.16
C GLN A 241 -19.91 -1.86 -3.09
N GLN A 242 -20.52 -2.93 -2.56
CA GLN A 242 -19.76 -3.94 -1.85
C GLN A 242 -18.75 -4.49 -2.84
N ARG A 243 -17.48 -4.18 -2.61
CA ARG A 243 -16.39 -4.77 -3.38
C ARG A 243 -15.74 -5.82 -2.51
N ASN A 244 -15.54 -7.00 -3.11
CA ASN A 244 -14.63 -7.99 -2.57
C ASN A 244 -13.23 -7.46 -2.76
N ILE A 245 -12.62 -6.98 -1.68
CA ILE A 245 -11.19 -6.63 -1.66
C ILE A 245 -10.44 -7.88 -1.26
N ARG A 246 -9.52 -8.30 -2.12
CA ARG A 246 -8.64 -9.43 -1.85
C ARG A 246 -7.23 -8.96 -1.53
N THR A 247 -6.70 -9.47 -0.44
CA THR A 247 -5.34 -9.20 0.05
C THR A 247 -4.58 -10.51 0.14
N ALA A 248 -3.41 -10.57 -0.48
CA ALA A 248 -2.47 -11.67 -0.30
C ALA A 248 -1.50 -11.31 0.81
N ILE A 249 -1.28 -12.25 1.73
CA ILE A 249 -0.23 -12.21 2.73
C ILE A 249 0.75 -13.29 2.33
N ILE A 250 1.97 -12.88 2.01
CA ILE A 250 3.07 -13.70 1.53
C ILE A 250 4.11 -13.74 2.64
N SER A 251 4.51 -14.91 3.10
CA SER A 251 5.53 -15.08 4.14
C SER A 251 6.57 -16.12 3.73
N TRP A 252 7.84 -15.81 3.97
CA TRP A 252 8.96 -16.71 3.63
C TRP A 252 10.11 -16.52 4.64
N PRO A 253 11.03 -17.49 4.78
CA PRO A 253 12.18 -17.40 5.70
C PRO A 253 13.09 -16.20 5.45
#